data_AF-A0A8T1GPX3-F1
#
_entry.id   AF-A0A8T1GPX3-F1
#
_cell.length_a   1.000
_cell.length_b   1.000
_cell.length_c   1.000
_cell.angle_alpha   90.00
_cell.angle_beta   90.00
_cell.angle_gamma   90.00
#
_symmetry.space_group_name_H-M   'P 1'
#
loop_
_entity.id
_entity.type
_entity.pdbx_description
1 polymer ?
#
loop_
_entity_poly.entity_id
_entity_poly.type
_entity_poly.pdbx_seq_one_letter_code
_entity_poly.pdbx_strand_id
1 'polypeptide(L)'
;MNSYMGSYLCDPDNTYSKCASPRNASTTPASNAMKPFNYQMDAISSNWPIHFGAYTGFYDYQVEWVTGENGYVRWMLQGEPLFEVTTESIVSVPQNANKTNPKKIMIEEPLYVIFNVALSSSWGTTPPNPGQECRGDGKDPTTNAICDSFPMYLKIDYIRLYQDLGDDLEADNYMQVGCDPASHPTKEWIEGHID
;
A
#
# COMPACT_ATOMS: atom_id res chain seq x y z
N MET A 1 -3.00 15.65 -8.58
CA MET A 1 -3.64 14.63 -7.72
C MET A 1 -3.12 13.28 -8.19
N ASN A 2 -2.13 12.72 -7.51
CA ASN A 2 -1.65 11.36 -7.79
C ASN A 2 -2.52 10.41 -6.97
N SER A 3 -3.77 10.20 -7.40
CA SER A 3 -4.66 9.22 -6.77
C SER A 3 -4.41 7.87 -7.43
N TYR A 4 -4.18 6.82 -6.64
CA TYR A 4 -4.20 5.47 -7.17
C TYR A 4 -5.61 5.17 -7.73
N MET A 5 -5.71 4.87 -9.02
CA MET A 5 -7.01 4.65 -9.71
C MET A 5 -7.44 3.18 -9.72
N GLY A 6 -6.88 2.37 -8.82
CA GLY A 6 -6.96 0.92 -8.91
C GLY A 6 -6.02 0.37 -10.00
N SER A 7 -5.79 -0.94 -9.98
CA SER A 7 -5.11 -1.64 -11.06
C SER A 7 -5.70 -3.03 -11.22
N TYR A 8 -5.82 -3.49 -12.47
CA TYR A 8 -6.25 -4.86 -12.75
C TYR A 8 -5.00 -5.74 -12.87
N LEU A 9 -4.77 -6.53 -11.83
CA LEU A 9 -3.59 -7.40 -11.73
C LEU A 9 -3.86 -8.71 -12.42
N CYS A 10 -2.87 -9.17 -13.18
CA CYS A 10 -2.92 -10.41 -13.93
C CYS A 10 -1.60 -11.16 -13.84
N ASP A 11 -1.68 -12.48 -13.86
CA ASP A 11 -0.53 -13.35 -14.11
C ASP A 11 0.03 -13.13 -15.54
N PRO A 12 1.32 -13.47 -15.81
CA PRO A 12 1.94 -13.27 -17.12
C PRO A 12 1.27 -14.03 -18.28
N ASP A 13 0.54 -15.10 -17.99
CA ASP A 13 -0.09 -15.94 -19.01
C ASP A 13 -1.54 -15.54 -19.31
N ASN A 14 -2.06 -14.52 -18.61
CA ASN A 14 -3.44 -14.10 -18.70
C ASN A 14 -3.76 -13.43 -20.05
N THR A 15 -4.88 -13.82 -20.66
CA THR A 15 -5.32 -13.28 -21.96
C THR A 15 -6.46 -12.27 -21.81
N TYR A 16 -6.82 -11.89 -20.59
CA TYR A 16 -7.98 -11.03 -20.34
C TYR A 16 -7.70 -9.59 -20.75
N SER A 17 -8.68 -8.95 -21.40
CA SER A 17 -8.49 -7.65 -22.05
C SER A 17 -8.24 -6.49 -21.09
N LYS A 18 -8.56 -6.64 -19.80
CA LYS A 18 -8.27 -5.62 -18.78
C LYS A 18 -6.86 -5.71 -18.21
N CYS A 19 -6.10 -6.76 -18.51
CA CYS A 19 -4.71 -6.83 -18.10
C CYS A 19 -3.90 -5.72 -18.78
N ALA A 20 -2.90 -5.16 -18.09
CA ALA A 20 -2.04 -4.12 -18.66
C ALA A 20 -1.26 -4.63 -19.90
N SER A 21 -0.95 -5.92 -19.95
CA SER A 21 -0.28 -6.57 -21.09
C SER A 21 -0.80 -8.00 -21.25
N PRO A 22 -1.99 -8.19 -21.86
CA PRO A 22 -2.57 -9.51 -22.02
C PRO A 22 -1.71 -10.36 -22.97
N ARG A 23 -1.47 -11.62 -22.62
CA ARG A 23 -0.74 -12.57 -23.48
C ARG A 23 -1.54 -12.84 -24.75
N ASN A 24 -0.87 -12.80 -25.89
CA ASN A 24 -1.46 -13.24 -27.15
C ASN A 24 -1.32 -14.77 -27.27
N ALA A 25 -2.43 -15.49 -27.02
CA ALA A 25 -2.44 -16.96 -27.05
C ALA A 25 -2.14 -17.57 -28.43
N SER A 26 -2.29 -16.80 -29.51
CA SER A 26 -2.03 -17.27 -30.88
C SER A 26 -0.55 -17.24 -31.24
N THR A 27 0.26 -16.42 -30.56
CA THR A 27 1.68 -16.22 -30.89
C THR A 27 2.63 -16.57 -29.76
N THR A 28 2.14 -16.59 -28.51
CA THR A 28 2.97 -16.76 -27.32
C THR A 28 2.42 -17.89 -26.45
N PRO A 29 3.13 -19.03 -26.33
CA PRO A 29 2.75 -20.12 -25.43
C PRO A 29 2.70 -19.66 -23.96
N ALA A 30 1.95 -20.40 -23.12
CA ALA A 30 1.94 -20.14 -21.68
C ALA A 30 3.29 -20.51 -21.05
N SER A 31 3.82 -19.60 -20.24
CA SER A 31 5.08 -19.78 -19.49
C SER A 31 4.92 -20.73 -18.30
N ASN A 32 3.74 -20.79 -17.70
CA ASN A 32 3.43 -21.46 -16.44
C ASN A 32 4.34 -21.03 -15.29
N ALA A 33 4.80 -19.76 -15.31
CA ALA A 33 5.71 -19.22 -14.31
C ALA A 33 5.07 -19.16 -12.92
N MET A 34 3.73 -19.07 -12.84
CA MET A 34 2.97 -19.02 -11.59
C MET A 34 1.54 -19.51 -11.77
N LYS A 35 0.84 -19.74 -10.64
CA LYS A 35 -0.59 -20.07 -10.66
C LYS A 35 -1.40 -18.94 -11.33
N PRO A 36 -2.38 -19.25 -12.19
CA PRO A 36 -3.20 -18.24 -12.87
C PRO A 36 -3.96 -17.36 -11.88
N PHE A 37 -3.98 -16.05 -12.12
CA PHE A 37 -4.83 -15.10 -11.38
C PHE A 37 -5.16 -13.89 -12.24
N ASN A 38 -6.38 -13.37 -12.08
CA ASN A 38 -6.69 -12.00 -12.45
C ASN A 38 -7.70 -11.39 -11.48
N TYR A 39 -7.46 -10.17 -11.04
CA TYR A 39 -8.37 -9.48 -10.13
C TYR A 39 -8.20 -7.96 -10.19
N GLN A 40 -9.27 -7.25 -9.85
CA GLN A 40 -9.22 -5.81 -9.66
C GLN A 40 -8.69 -5.52 -8.26
N MET A 41 -7.58 -4.81 -8.17
CA MET A 41 -7.09 -4.24 -6.92
C MET A 41 -7.53 -2.79 -6.83
N ASP A 42 -7.95 -2.39 -5.65
CA ASP A 42 -8.32 -1.02 -5.31
C ASP A 42 -7.59 -0.61 -4.04
N ALA A 43 -7.27 0.67 -3.90
CA ALA A 43 -6.57 1.18 -2.73
C ALA A 43 -7.01 2.61 -2.41
N ILE A 44 -7.15 2.88 -1.12
CA ILE A 44 -7.34 4.23 -0.61
C ILE A 44 -5.95 4.78 -0.29
N SER A 45 -5.61 5.92 -0.88
CA SER A 45 -4.31 6.54 -0.70
C SER A 45 -4.43 8.06 -0.69
N SER A 46 -3.52 8.69 0.03
CA SER A 46 -3.32 10.14 0.01
C SER A 46 -1.83 10.43 -0.15
N ASN A 47 -1.52 11.48 -0.91
CA ASN A 47 -0.14 11.94 -1.07
C ASN A 47 0.03 13.24 -0.30
N TRP A 48 1.00 13.27 0.61
CA TRP A 48 1.31 14.44 1.41
C TRP A 48 2.67 15.04 1.01
N PRO A 49 2.72 16.31 0.56
CA PRO A 49 3.99 16.96 0.27
C PRO A 49 4.77 17.22 1.55
N ILE A 50 6.04 16.82 1.58
CA ILE A 50 6.95 17.07 2.72
C ILE A 50 7.86 18.26 2.45
N HIS A 51 8.14 19.04 3.48
CA HIS A 51 9.08 20.16 3.43
C HIS A 51 10.53 19.64 3.30
N PHE A 52 11.44 20.43 2.70
CA PHE A 52 12.85 20.04 2.53
C PHE A 52 13.55 19.63 3.85
N GLY A 53 13.13 20.23 4.97
CA GLY A 53 13.60 19.86 6.30
C GLY A 53 13.45 18.37 6.61
N ALA A 54 12.44 17.70 6.05
CA ALA A 54 12.20 16.27 6.19
C ALA A 54 13.39 15.39 5.76
N TYR A 55 14.24 15.88 4.87
CA TYR A 55 15.42 15.17 4.37
C TYR A 55 16.69 15.40 5.21
N THR A 56 16.62 16.29 6.21
CA THR A 56 17.78 16.73 7.00
C THR A 56 17.85 16.14 8.41
N GLY A 57 16.80 15.42 8.85
CA GLY A 57 16.70 14.85 10.19
C GLY A 57 15.74 13.68 10.27
N PHE A 58 15.56 13.16 11.48
CA PHE A 58 14.59 12.10 11.77
C PHE A 58 13.23 12.72 12.12
N TYR A 59 12.16 12.04 11.69
CA TYR A 59 10.79 12.45 11.92
C TYR A 59 9.97 11.25 12.38
N ASP A 60 9.08 11.50 13.33
CA ASP A 60 8.19 10.49 13.86
C ASP A 60 6.95 10.42 12.98
N TYR A 61 6.86 9.36 12.19
CA TYR A 61 5.66 8.99 11.45
C TYR A 61 4.90 7.95 12.26
N GLN A 62 3.59 8.12 12.34
CA GLN A 62 2.72 7.21 13.07
C GLN A 62 1.53 6.82 12.20
N VAL A 63 1.16 5.55 12.28
CA VAL A 63 -0.13 5.05 11.82
C VAL A 63 -0.86 4.56 13.06
N GLU A 64 -2.02 5.14 13.31
CA GLU A 64 -2.97 4.68 14.32
C GLU A 64 -4.09 3.94 13.58
N TRP A 65 -4.42 2.76 14.08
CA TRP A 65 -5.37 1.87 13.43
C TRP A 65 -6.32 1.36 14.49
N VAL A 66 -7.58 1.77 14.42
CA VAL A 66 -8.65 1.40 15.34
C VAL A 66 -9.74 0.67 14.54
N THR A 67 -10.11 -0.54 14.95
CA THR A 67 -11.15 -1.34 14.30
C THR A 67 -12.54 -0.99 14.82
N GLY A 68 -13.58 -1.66 14.33
CA GLY A 68 -14.96 -1.48 14.79
C GLY A 68 -15.75 -0.41 14.01
N GLU A 69 -17.03 -0.27 14.36
CA GLU A 69 -18.02 0.59 13.71
C GLU A 69 -17.62 2.07 13.74
N ASN A 70 -16.95 2.50 14.82
CA ASN A 70 -16.42 3.86 14.99
C ASN A 70 -14.91 3.95 14.77
N GLY A 71 -14.30 2.92 14.17
CA GLY A 71 -12.87 2.83 13.91
C GLY A 71 -12.36 3.77 12.81
N TYR A 72 -11.04 3.78 12.65
CA TYR A 72 -10.34 4.58 11.64
C TYR A 72 -8.89 4.10 11.43
N VAL A 73 -8.32 4.42 10.27
CA VAL A 73 -6.87 4.43 10.04
C VAL A 73 -6.43 5.88 9.88
N ARG A 74 -5.51 6.34 10.73
CA ARG A 74 -5.01 7.70 10.76
C ARG A 74 -3.50 7.74 10.60
N TRP A 75 -3.02 8.55 9.66
CA TRP A 75 -1.62 8.87 9.48
C TRP A 75 -1.30 10.17 10.19
N MET A 76 -0.22 10.16 10.97
CA MET A 76 0.25 11.30 11.74
C MET A 76 1.74 11.57 11.49
N LEU A 77 2.11 12.83 11.66
CA LEU A 77 3.51 13.29 11.64
C LEU A 77 3.74 14.11 12.91
N GLN A 78 4.69 13.68 13.74
CA GLN A 78 5.00 14.34 15.02
C GLN A 78 3.77 14.46 15.95
N GLY A 79 2.91 13.44 15.95
CA GLY A 79 1.68 13.40 16.75
C GLY A 79 0.50 14.17 16.15
N GLU A 80 0.69 14.89 15.05
CA GLU A 80 -0.37 15.68 14.40
C GLU A 80 -1.02 14.89 13.24
N PRO A 81 -2.37 14.83 13.14
CA PRO A 81 -3.06 14.16 12.03
C PRO A 81 -2.78 14.79 10.67
N LEU A 82 -2.39 13.94 9.70
CA LEU A 82 -2.23 14.31 8.29
C LEU A 82 -3.44 13.88 7.45
N PHE A 83 -3.90 12.65 7.66
CA PHE A 83 -4.96 12.03 6.88
C PHE A 83 -5.63 10.93 7.70
N GLU A 84 -6.91 10.71 7.45
CA GLU A 84 -7.72 9.72 8.16
C GLU A 84 -8.72 9.07 7.21
N VAL A 85 -8.92 7.77 7.38
CA VAL A 85 -9.97 6.98 6.75
C VAL A 85 -10.80 6.33 7.85
N THR A 86 -12.04 6.77 8.02
CA THR A 86 -12.96 6.23 9.02
C THR A 86 -13.62 4.94 8.53
N THR A 87 -14.10 4.10 9.45
CA THR A 87 -14.93 2.93 9.12
C THR A 87 -16.14 3.33 8.27
N GLU A 88 -16.80 4.45 8.60
CA GLU A 88 -17.92 5.00 7.81
C GLU A 88 -17.56 5.16 6.33
N SER A 89 -16.35 5.65 6.03
CA SER A 89 -15.89 5.87 4.65
C SER A 89 -15.78 4.57 3.84
N ILE A 90 -15.63 3.44 4.53
CA ILE A 90 -15.48 2.10 3.92
C ILE A 90 -16.83 1.37 3.84
N VAL A 91 -17.69 1.52 4.86
CA VAL A 91 -18.98 0.80 4.94
C VAL A 91 -20.12 1.54 4.24
N SER A 92 -20.08 2.87 4.19
CA SER A 92 -21.12 3.74 3.62
C SER A 92 -20.79 4.18 2.19
N VAL A 93 -20.38 3.23 1.35
CA VAL A 93 -20.06 3.51 -0.06
C VAL A 93 -21.30 3.91 -0.86
N PRO A 94 -21.16 4.80 -1.88
CA PRO A 94 -22.24 5.13 -2.79
C PRO A 94 -22.89 3.87 -3.37
N GLN A 95 -24.22 3.84 -3.36
CA GLN A 95 -25.02 2.73 -3.85
C GLN A 95 -25.70 3.12 -5.16
N ASN A 96 -25.83 2.15 -6.08
CA ASN A 96 -26.74 2.31 -7.21
C ASN A 96 -28.20 2.20 -6.74
N ALA A 97 -29.17 2.44 -7.63
CA ALA A 97 -30.60 2.38 -7.30
C ALA A 97 -31.02 1.04 -6.67
N ASN A 98 -30.35 -0.05 -7.06
CA ASN A 98 -30.63 -1.41 -6.59
C ASN A 98 -29.81 -1.81 -5.36
N LYS A 99 -28.97 -0.91 -4.81
CA LYS A 99 -28.07 -1.14 -3.67
C LYS A 99 -27.21 -2.40 -3.81
N THR A 100 -26.68 -2.65 -5.01
CA THR A 100 -25.92 -3.88 -5.30
C THR A 100 -24.44 -3.77 -4.99
N ASN A 101 -23.93 -2.60 -4.60
CA ASN A 101 -22.51 -2.49 -4.28
C ASN A 101 -22.26 -3.20 -2.94
N PRO A 102 -21.29 -4.13 -2.87
CA PRO A 102 -21.01 -4.86 -1.64
C PRO A 102 -20.61 -3.88 -0.54
N LYS A 103 -21.15 -4.11 0.66
CA LYS A 103 -20.64 -3.44 1.86
C LYS A 103 -19.33 -4.09 2.23
N LYS A 104 -18.29 -3.28 2.37
CA LYS A 104 -17.01 -3.69 2.93
C LYS A 104 -17.09 -3.63 4.46
N ILE A 105 -16.07 -4.16 5.12
CA ILE A 105 -15.85 -4.00 6.56
C ILE A 105 -14.58 -3.21 6.79
N MET A 106 -14.41 -2.66 7.99
CA MET A 106 -13.10 -2.15 8.40
C MET A 106 -12.09 -3.30 8.36
N ILE A 107 -10.84 -2.97 8.01
CA ILE A 107 -9.82 -4.00 7.88
C ILE A 107 -9.43 -4.49 9.29
N GLU A 108 -9.78 -5.74 9.58
CA GLU A 108 -9.56 -6.43 10.86
C GLU A 108 -8.58 -7.60 10.72
N GLU A 109 -8.17 -7.92 9.50
CA GLU A 109 -7.22 -9.00 9.21
C GLU A 109 -5.79 -8.64 9.68
N PRO A 110 -4.96 -9.64 10.06
CA PRO A 110 -3.56 -9.41 10.37
C PRO A 110 -2.79 -8.78 9.20
N LEU A 111 -1.96 -7.78 9.51
CA LEU A 111 -1.16 -7.04 8.54
C LEU A 111 0.33 -7.12 8.88
N TYR A 112 1.15 -6.81 7.89
CA TYR A 112 2.59 -6.66 8.05
C TYR A 112 3.01 -5.26 7.58
N VAL A 113 4.08 -4.74 8.18
CA VAL A 113 4.62 -3.41 7.84
C VAL A 113 5.83 -3.58 6.93
N ILE A 114 5.85 -2.84 5.83
CA ILE A 114 6.97 -2.80 4.87
C ILE A 114 7.62 -1.43 4.93
N PHE A 115 8.95 -1.41 5.04
CA PHE A 115 9.75 -0.21 4.80
C PHE A 115 10.69 -0.49 3.65
N ASN A 116 10.57 0.29 2.57
CA ASN A 116 11.44 0.16 1.40
C ASN A 116 11.66 1.52 0.74
N VAL A 117 12.73 1.60 -0.06
CA VAL A 117 12.91 2.67 -1.04
C VAL A 117 12.58 2.09 -2.41
N ALA A 118 11.66 2.71 -3.14
CA ALA A 118 11.31 2.33 -4.49
C ALA A 118 11.51 3.51 -5.45
N LEU A 119 11.95 3.19 -6.66
CA LEU A 119 11.96 4.11 -7.79
C LEU A 119 10.89 3.60 -8.77
N SER A 120 9.88 4.43 -9.07
CA SER A 120 8.78 4.07 -9.96
C SER A 120 8.61 5.11 -11.04
N SER A 121 8.65 4.66 -12.30
CA SER A 121 8.35 5.48 -13.48
C SER A 121 6.90 5.99 -13.51
N SER A 122 6.00 5.35 -12.75
CA SER A 122 4.56 5.67 -12.76
C SER A 122 4.15 6.69 -11.70
N TRP A 123 4.95 6.91 -10.67
CA TRP A 123 4.60 7.76 -9.51
C TRP A 123 5.27 9.14 -9.51
N GLY A 124 5.81 9.55 -10.66
CA GLY A 124 6.15 10.96 -10.93
C GLY A 124 7.59 11.37 -10.66
N THR A 125 8.50 10.43 -10.42
CA THR A 125 9.95 10.72 -10.48
C THR A 125 10.59 9.81 -11.52
N THR A 126 11.06 10.42 -12.59
CA THR A 126 11.80 9.72 -13.63
C THR A 126 13.28 9.99 -13.40
N PRO A 127 14.15 8.96 -13.29
CA PRO A 127 15.58 9.19 -13.19
C PRO A 127 16.08 9.94 -14.44
N PRO A 128 17.20 10.68 -14.34
CA PRO A 128 17.83 11.25 -15.52
C PRO A 128 18.11 10.16 -16.57
N ASN A 129 17.89 10.49 -17.84
CA ASN A 129 18.14 9.63 -19.01
C ASN A 129 17.51 8.21 -18.92
N PRO A 130 16.17 8.09 -18.90
CA PRO A 130 15.50 6.80 -18.75
C PRO A 130 15.85 5.83 -19.89
N GLY A 131 16.25 4.61 -19.53
CA GLY A 131 16.69 3.60 -20.50
C GLY A 131 18.14 3.74 -20.96
N GLN A 132 18.90 4.68 -20.39
CA GLN A 132 20.34 4.87 -20.64
C GLN A 132 21.10 4.99 -19.30
N GLU A 133 22.42 5.19 -19.37
CA GLU A 133 23.21 5.52 -18.18
C GLU A 133 22.76 6.86 -17.58
N CYS A 134 22.72 6.94 -16.25
CA CYS A 134 22.22 8.12 -15.52
C CYS A 134 22.82 9.44 -16.04
N ARG A 135 24.14 9.50 -16.27
CA ARG A 135 24.84 10.72 -16.69
C ARG A 135 24.63 11.10 -18.16
N GLY A 136 24.10 10.21 -19.00
CA GLY A 136 24.01 10.46 -20.45
C GLY A 136 25.38 10.81 -21.05
N ASP A 137 25.49 11.98 -21.69
CA ASP A 137 26.75 12.48 -22.26
C ASP A 137 27.64 13.25 -21.26
N GLY A 138 27.19 13.40 -20.01
CA GLY A 138 27.93 14.03 -18.91
C GLY A 138 28.01 15.56 -18.98
N LYS A 139 27.28 16.24 -19.89
CA LYS A 139 27.37 17.71 -20.03
C LYS A 139 26.36 18.48 -19.19
N ASP A 140 25.28 17.84 -18.74
CA ASP A 140 24.26 18.50 -17.94
C ASP A 140 24.65 18.50 -16.45
N PRO A 141 24.96 19.67 -15.85
CA PRO A 141 25.45 19.74 -14.47
C PRO A 141 24.40 19.28 -13.45
N THR A 142 23.10 19.47 -13.73
CA THR A 142 22.01 19.05 -12.86
C THR A 142 21.90 17.53 -12.80
N THR A 143 21.93 16.87 -13.96
CA THR A 143 21.95 15.43 -14.11
C THR A 143 23.16 14.84 -13.40
N ASN A 144 24.35 15.39 -13.62
CA ASN A 144 25.56 14.92 -12.96
C ASN A 144 25.43 15.00 -11.43
N ALA A 145 24.95 16.12 -10.89
CA ALA A 145 24.74 16.25 -9.44
C ALA A 145 23.74 15.22 -8.88
N ILE A 146 22.65 14.93 -9.59
CA ILE A 146 21.69 13.88 -9.19
C ILE A 146 22.37 12.51 -9.23
N CYS A 147 23.08 12.17 -10.30
CA CYS A 147 23.75 10.89 -10.45
C CYS A 147 24.88 10.69 -9.43
N ASP A 148 25.59 11.76 -9.06
CA ASP A 148 26.63 11.77 -8.02
C ASP A 148 26.07 11.56 -6.61
N SER A 149 24.76 11.79 -6.42
CA SER A 149 24.09 11.64 -5.14
C SER A 149 23.79 10.18 -4.77
N PHE A 150 24.01 9.22 -5.68
CA PHE A 150 23.81 7.79 -5.41
C PHE A 150 25.08 7.12 -4.85
N PRO A 151 24.94 6.13 -3.95
CA PRO A 151 23.69 5.62 -3.38
C PRO A 151 23.06 6.58 -2.37
N MET A 152 21.73 6.69 -2.42
CA MET A 152 20.93 7.37 -1.39
C MET A 152 20.42 6.36 -0.37
N TYR A 153 20.18 6.82 0.86
CA TYR A 153 19.80 5.95 1.98
C TYR A 153 18.53 6.45 2.66
N LEU A 154 17.58 5.55 2.90
CA LEU A 154 16.52 5.74 3.88
C LEU A 154 17.02 5.23 5.24
N LYS A 155 17.08 6.12 6.23
CA LYS A 155 17.52 5.78 7.58
C LYS A 155 16.31 5.65 8.50
N ILE A 156 16.23 4.56 9.23
CA ILE A 156 15.20 4.29 10.23
C ILE A 156 15.93 4.13 11.56
N ASP A 157 15.66 5.02 12.50
CA ASP A 157 16.29 4.97 13.83
C ASP A 157 15.61 3.91 14.71
N TYR A 158 14.28 3.90 14.73
CA TYR A 158 13.50 2.95 15.50
C TYR A 158 12.16 2.64 14.84
N ILE A 159 11.59 1.51 15.24
CA ILE A 159 10.21 1.12 14.99
C ILE A 159 9.59 0.78 16.35
N ARG A 160 8.40 1.31 16.62
CA ARG A 160 7.65 1.03 17.84
C ARG A 160 6.26 0.57 17.43
N LEU A 161 5.83 -0.54 18.03
CA LEU A 161 4.48 -1.07 17.89
C LEU A 161 3.84 -1.04 19.27
N TYR A 162 2.68 -0.39 19.34
CA TYR A 162 1.87 -0.28 20.54
C TYR A 162 0.52 -0.92 20.29
N GLN A 163 -0.08 -1.42 21.35
CA GLN A 163 -1.44 -1.92 21.34
C GLN A 163 -2.14 -1.36 22.57
N ASP A 164 -3.35 -0.84 22.38
CA ASP A 164 -4.18 -0.40 23.48
C ASP A 164 -4.83 -1.63 24.14
N LEU A 165 -4.71 -1.70 25.47
CA LEU A 165 -5.26 -2.76 26.31
C LEU A 165 -6.24 -2.17 27.34
N GLY A 166 -6.73 -0.95 27.11
CA GLY A 166 -7.72 -0.28 27.93
C GLY A 166 -9.01 -1.09 28.06
N ASP A 167 -9.71 -0.89 29.17
CA ASP A 167 -11.05 -1.46 29.44
C ASP A 167 -12.19 -0.50 29.06
N ASP A 168 -11.85 0.70 28.58
CA ASP A 168 -12.74 1.74 28.08
C ASP A 168 -12.91 1.70 26.54
N LEU A 169 -12.35 0.67 25.89
CA LEU A 169 -12.47 0.46 24.46
C LEU A 169 -13.90 0.06 24.08
N GLU A 170 -14.30 0.43 22.87
CA GLU A 170 -15.58 0.01 22.29
C GLU A 170 -15.72 -1.52 22.26
N ALA A 171 -16.95 -2.02 22.38
CA ALA A 171 -17.22 -3.45 22.52
C ALA A 171 -16.79 -4.29 21.29
N ASP A 172 -16.60 -3.64 20.14
CA ASP A 172 -16.15 -4.22 18.88
C ASP A 172 -14.69 -3.88 18.55
N ASN A 173 -13.92 -3.39 19.54
CA ASN A 173 -12.47 -3.33 19.44
C ASN A 173 -11.89 -4.74 19.65
N TYR A 174 -11.49 -5.39 18.55
CA TYR A 174 -10.96 -6.75 18.55
C TYR A 174 -9.43 -6.81 18.62
N MET A 175 -8.75 -5.73 19.01
CA MET A 175 -7.28 -5.75 19.14
C MET A 175 -6.84 -6.81 20.16
N GLN A 176 -6.12 -7.82 19.68
CA GLN A 176 -5.57 -8.88 20.53
C GLN A 176 -4.11 -9.16 20.19
N VAL A 177 -3.32 -9.40 21.23
CA VAL A 177 -1.94 -9.90 21.07
C VAL A 177 -2.02 -11.41 20.88
N GLY A 178 -1.61 -11.89 19.70
CA GLY A 178 -1.54 -13.32 19.43
C GLY A 178 -1.61 -13.61 17.94
N CYS A 179 -1.35 -14.87 17.58
CA CYS A 179 -1.39 -15.32 16.19
C CYS A 179 -2.71 -16.00 15.81
N ASP A 180 -3.62 -16.21 16.75
CA ASP A 180 -4.86 -16.98 16.53
C ASP A 180 -5.96 -16.55 17.53
N PRO A 181 -6.38 -15.27 17.53
CA PRO A 181 -7.45 -14.80 18.41
C PRO A 181 -8.78 -15.48 18.08
N ALA A 182 -9.61 -15.77 19.09
CA ALA A 182 -10.86 -16.51 18.89
C ALA A 182 -11.87 -15.81 17.95
N SER A 183 -11.81 -14.47 17.87
CA SER A 183 -12.63 -13.68 16.93
C SER A 183 -12.12 -13.73 15.49
N HIS A 184 -10.82 -13.98 15.29
CA HIS A 184 -10.15 -14.02 13.99
C HIS A 184 -9.17 -15.20 13.96
N PRO A 185 -9.66 -16.45 13.87
CA PRO A 185 -8.84 -17.66 13.97
C PRO A 185 -7.93 -17.79 12.74
N THR A 186 -6.80 -17.09 12.81
CA THR A 186 -5.86 -16.94 11.71
C THR A 186 -5.19 -18.28 11.39
N LYS A 187 -5.04 -19.17 12.39
CA LYS A 187 -4.51 -20.51 12.15
C LYS A 187 -5.45 -21.33 11.28
N GLU A 188 -6.74 -21.37 11.60
CA GLU A 188 -7.74 -22.09 10.78
C GLU A 188 -7.79 -21.51 9.36
N TRP A 189 -7.69 -20.18 9.24
CA TRP A 189 -7.62 -19.52 7.94
C TRP A 189 -6.39 -19.97 7.14
N ILE A 190 -5.19 -19.94 7.73
CA ILE A 190 -3.95 -20.36 7.07
C ILE A 190 -4.01 -21.84 6.66
N GLU A 191 -4.45 -22.72 7.58
CA GLU A 191 -4.59 -24.16 7.31
C GLU A 191 -5.59 -24.43 6.18
N GLY A 192 -6.65 -23.63 6.07
CA GLY A 192 -7.64 -23.71 4.99
C GLY A 192 -7.19 -23.14 3.64
N HIS A 193 -6.08 -22.39 3.59
CA HIS A 193 -5.62 -21.66 2.40
C HIS A 193 -4.12 -21.84 2.11
N ILE A 194 -3.51 -22.94 2.54
CA ILE A 194 -2.05 -23.18 2.47
C ILE A 194 -1.49 -23.44 1.06
N ASP A 195 -2.31 -23.29 0.01
CA ASP A 195 -2.02 -23.75 -1.36
C ASP A 195 -1.08 -22.86 -2.17
#